data_AF-A0A4Q3A791-F1
#
_entry.id   AF-A0A4Q3A791-F1
#
_cell.length_a   1.000
_cell.length_b   1.000
_cell.length_c   1.000
_cell.angle_alpha   90.00
_cell.angle_beta   90.00
_cell.angle_gamma   90.00
#
_symmetry.space_group_name_H-M   'P 1'
#
loop_
_entity.id
_entity.type
_entity.pdbx_description
1 polymer ?
#
loop_
_entity_poly.entity_id
_entity_poly.type
_entity_poly.pdbx_seq_one_letter_code
_entity_poly.pdbx_strand_id
1 'polypeptide(L)'
;MKQKFDNYIPLLVLIIFCASVALATYLALHATHEYTSQREAAPSEVNAGALPDRILTPGMVRIGVSKDELCNRSFRTIRIRNVTDSMKQTVRLRYHMNSKRDLWCNSEEGCEIDHLVPLLLGGANDISNLFPQAYQGYWNAHHKDRLEVRMKKLVCANQISLDEAQAIFMNNWIDGYKKYISPEPRGARRGVDEDFD
;
A
#
# COMPACT_ATOMS: atom_id res chain seq x y z
N MET A 1 26.52 56.27 50.90
CA MET A 1 25.76 55.04 50.59
C MET A 1 25.53 54.79 49.09
N LYS A 2 25.68 55.77 48.17
CA LYS A 2 25.51 55.55 46.71
C LYS A 2 26.62 54.70 46.06
N GLN A 3 27.87 54.86 46.49
CA GLN A 3 29.05 54.26 45.84
C GLN A 3 29.18 52.72 45.97
N LYS A 4 28.44 52.10 46.89
CA LYS A 4 28.39 50.62 46.97
C LYS A 4 27.52 50.02 45.87
N PHE A 5 26.48 50.70 45.41
CA PHE A 5 25.56 50.16 44.39
C PHE A 5 26.19 50.12 42.99
N ASP A 6 27.03 51.10 42.65
CA ASP A 6 27.65 51.22 41.32
C ASP A 6 28.61 50.05 41.00
N ASN A 7 29.23 49.45 42.03
CA ASN A 7 30.13 48.29 41.85
C ASN A 7 29.39 46.97 41.56
N TYR A 8 28.09 46.89 41.88
CA TYR A 8 27.29 45.69 41.59
C TYR A 8 26.62 45.76 40.22
N ILE A 9 26.51 46.94 39.62
CA ILE A 9 25.93 47.12 38.27
C ILE A 9 26.68 46.31 37.20
N PRO A 10 28.03 46.36 37.07
CA PRO A 10 28.72 45.58 36.04
C PRO A 10 28.59 44.07 36.28
N LEU A 11 28.57 43.63 37.54
CA LEU A 11 28.37 42.23 37.90
C LEU A 11 26.95 41.76 37.56
N LEU A 12 25.93 42.58 37.83
CA LEU A 12 24.54 42.28 37.53
C LEU A 12 24.29 42.25 36.01
N VAL A 13 24.88 43.18 35.26
CA VAL A 13 24.84 43.21 33.78
C VAL A 13 25.50 41.96 33.20
N LEU A 14 26.65 41.55 33.74
CA LEU A 14 27.33 40.33 33.32
C LEU A 14 26.49 39.08 33.60
N ILE A 15 25.87 38.97 34.78
CA ILE A 15 25.00 37.86 35.14
C ILE A 15 23.78 37.79 34.21
N ILE A 16 23.13 38.93 33.93
CA ILE A 16 21.99 38.99 33.00
C ILE A 16 22.42 38.60 31.59
N PHE A 17 23.57 39.08 31.12
CA PHE A 17 24.11 38.71 29.81
C PHE A 17 24.38 37.21 29.74
N CYS A 18 25.08 36.63 30.73
CA CYS A 18 25.33 35.18 30.79
C CYS A 18 24.04 34.37 30.83
N ALA A 19 23.04 34.78 31.62
CA ALA A 19 21.75 34.12 31.68
C ALA A 19 21.00 34.17 30.33
N SER A 20 21.06 35.31 29.64
CA SER A 20 20.42 35.47 28.32
C SER A 20 21.07 34.61 27.24
N VAL A 21 22.41 34.52 27.25
CA VAL A 21 23.16 33.65 26.33
C VAL A 21 22.85 32.19 26.62
N ALA A 22 22.85 31.76 27.90
CA ALA A 22 22.51 30.40 28.28
C ALA A 22 21.08 30.03 27.85
N LEU A 23 20.10 30.90 28.07
CA LEU A 23 18.71 30.69 27.64
C LEU A 23 18.60 30.59 26.11
N ALA A 24 19.28 31.47 25.37
CA ALA A 24 19.28 31.41 23.90
C ALA A 24 19.89 30.10 23.37
N THR A 25 20.99 29.62 23.97
CA THR A 25 21.60 28.33 23.60
C THR A 25 20.70 27.14 23.93
N TYR A 26 20.01 27.19 25.08
CA TYR A 26 19.06 26.16 25.49
C TYR A 26 17.86 26.08 24.54
N LEU A 27 17.27 27.23 24.19
CA LEU A 27 16.17 27.29 23.23
C LEU A 27 16.57 26.82 21.83
N ALA A 28 17.77 27.21 21.36
CA ALA A 28 18.28 26.75 20.06
C ALA A 28 18.51 25.23 20.03
N LEU A 29 19.04 24.65 21.12
CA LEU A 29 19.27 23.21 21.23
C LEU A 29 17.95 22.42 21.30
N HIS A 30 16.94 22.93 22.00
CA HIS A 30 15.62 22.29 22.02
C HIS A 30 14.89 22.38 20.68
N ALA A 31 15.00 23.51 19.98
CA ALA A 31 14.43 23.67 18.64
C ALA A 31 15.08 22.73 17.61
N THR A 32 16.40 22.51 17.68
CA THR A 32 17.07 21.56 16.78
C THR A 32 16.72 20.10 17.08
N HIS A 33 16.50 19.75 18.35
CA HIS A 33 16.07 18.40 18.73
C HIS A 33 14.65 18.10 18.25
N GLU A 34 13.70 19.03 18.41
CA GLU A 34 12.34 18.89 17.86
C GLU A 34 12.33 18.84 16.32
N TYR A 35 13.15 19.67 15.66
CA TYR A 35 13.25 19.68 14.20
C TYR A 35 13.85 18.39 13.63
N THR A 36 14.87 17.83 14.30
CA THR A 36 15.48 16.55 13.89
C THR A 36 14.50 15.39 14.09
N SER A 37 13.77 15.36 15.20
CA SER A 37 12.74 14.35 15.48
C SER A 37 11.59 14.38 14.46
N GLN A 38 11.22 15.55 13.93
CA GLN A 38 10.19 15.68 12.89
C GLN A 38 10.69 15.24 11.50
N ARG A 39 12.00 15.36 11.23
CA ARG A 39 12.61 14.94 9.95
C ARG A 39 12.99 13.46 9.89
N GLU A 40 13.12 12.80 11.03
CA GLU A 40 13.23 11.35 11.15
C GLU A 40 11.84 10.66 11.18
N ALA A 41 10.82 11.26 10.58
CA ALA A 41 9.71 10.46 10.07
C ALA A 41 10.34 9.42 9.12
N ALA A 42 10.32 8.16 9.56
CA ALA A 42 10.90 7.02 8.86
C ALA A 42 10.56 7.08 7.36
N PRO A 43 11.46 6.59 6.47
CA PRO A 43 11.04 6.29 5.11
C PRO A 43 9.77 5.48 5.23
N SER A 44 8.68 5.90 4.57
CA SER A 44 7.45 5.11 4.56
C SER A 44 7.87 3.70 4.18
N GLU A 45 7.78 2.77 5.13
CA GLU A 45 8.03 1.36 4.83
C GLU A 45 7.21 1.09 3.58
N VAL A 46 7.87 0.56 2.56
CA VAL A 46 7.18 0.17 1.35
C VAL A 46 6.08 -0.78 1.83
N ASN A 47 4.82 -0.31 1.86
CA ASN A 47 3.64 -1.07 2.27
C ASN A 47 3.36 -2.24 1.31
N ALA A 48 4.31 -2.55 0.44
CA ALA A 48 4.33 -3.69 -0.46
C ALA A 48 4.34 -4.94 0.40
N GLY A 49 3.20 -5.58 0.40
CA GLY A 49 2.89 -6.72 1.24
C GLY A 49 1.51 -7.19 0.81
N ALA A 50 0.52 -6.61 1.47
CA ALA A 50 -0.87 -6.78 1.10
C ALA A 50 -1.32 -5.76 0.02
N LEU A 51 -0.90 -4.51 0.12
CA LEU A 51 -1.20 -3.47 -0.88
C LEU A 51 0.03 -3.21 -1.76
N PRO A 52 -0.14 -2.94 -3.05
CA PRO A 52 0.99 -2.50 -3.87
C PRO A 52 1.40 -1.06 -3.56
N ASP A 53 2.62 -0.71 -3.97
CA ASP A 53 3.01 0.68 -4.12
C ASP A 53 2.17 1.31 -5.25
N ARG A 54 1.44 2.39 -4.95
CA ARG A 54 0.51 3.02 -5.90
C ARG A 54 1.20 3.78 -7.03
N ILE A 55 2.46 4.18 -6.84
CA ILE A 55 3.27 4.79 -7.90
C ILE A 55 3.72 3.69 -8.85
N LEU A 56 4.10 2.52 -8.32
CA LEU A 56 4.56 1.41 -9.16
C LEU A 56 3.42 0.71 -9.89
N THR A 57 2.31 0.50 -9.20
CA THR A 57 1.15 -0.27 -9.64
C THR A 57 -0.14 0.53 -9.45
N PRO A 58 -0.40 1.58 -10.26
CA PRO A 58 -1.63 2.37 -10.19
C PRO A 58 -2.90 1.59 -10.57
N GLY A 59 -2.78 0.45 -11.26
CA GLY A 59 -3.91 -0.42 -11.61
C GLY A 59 -4.43 -0.23 -13.03
N MET A 60 -3.60 -0.46 -14.06
CA MET A 60 -4.01 -0.29 -15.46
C MET A 60 -5.13 -1.26 -15.90
N VAL A 61 -6.13 -0.71 -16.59
CA VAL A 61 -7.24 -1.45 -17.23
C VAL A 61 -7.06 -1.56 -18.73
N ARG A 62 -7.63 -2.59 -19.35
CA ARG A 62 -7.61 -2.76 -20.81
C ARG A 62 -8.46 -1.69 -21.50
N ILE A 63 -7.95 -1.12 -22.58
CA ILE A 63 -8.70 -0.21 -23.44
C ILE A 63 -9.87 -0.98 -24.09
N GLY A 64 -11.06 -0.37 -24.08
CA GLY A 64 -12.24 -0.91 -24.75
C GLY A 64 -12.89 -2.13 -24.08
N VAL A 65 -12.43 -2.51 -22.88
CA VAL A 65 -13.09 -3.57 -22.12
C VAL A 65 -14.49 -3.14 -21.72
N SER A 66 -15.47 -4.03 -21.88
CA SER A 66 -16.86 -3.74 -21.56
C SER A 66 -17.41 -4.74 -20.54
N LYS A 67 -18.44 -4.30 -19.80
CA LYS A 67 -19.22 -5.19 -18.93
C LYS A 67 -19.78 -6.38 -19.71
N ASP A 68 -20.26 -6.18 -20.93
CA ASP A 68 -20.90 -7.23 -21.72
C ASP A 68 -19.89 -8.31 -22.17
N GLU A 69 -18.68 -7.91 -22.58
CA GLU A 69 -17.57 -8.84 -22.82
C GLU A 69 -17.27 -9.65 -21.56
N LEU A 70 -17.10 -8.93 -20.44
CA LEU A 70 -16.70 -9.50 -19.17
C LEU A 70 -17.75 -10.46 -18.61
N CYS A 71 -19.04 -10.13 -18.69
CA CYS A 71 -20.15 -10.91 -18.14
C CYS A 71 -20.68 -11.98 -19.10
N ASN A 72 -20.08 -12.10 -20.29
CA ASN A 72 -20.39 -13.19 -21.20
C ASN A 72 -20.03 -14.54 -20.56
N ARG A 73 -20.94 -15.52 -20.65
CA ARG A 73 -20.72 -16.87 -20.09
C ARG A 73 -19.51 -17.59 -20.67
N SER A 74 -19.04 -17.20 -21.86
CA SER A 74 -17.85 -17.77 -22.53
C SER A 74 -16.56 -17.06 -22.16
N PHE A 75 -16.61 -15.95 -21.42
CA PHE A 75 -15.42 -15.24 -20.97
C PHE A 75 -14.60 -16.12 -20.03
N ARG A 76 -13.30 -16.25 -20.31
CA ARG A 76 -12.34 -17.02 -19.50
C ARG A 76 -11.01 -16.27 -19.46
N THR A 77 -10.51 -15.97 -18.27
CA THR A 77 -9.25 -15.23 -18.09
C THR A 77 -8.05 -15.99 -18.60
N ILE A 78 -8.10 -17.33 -18.62
CA ILE A 78 -7.01 -18.19 -19.15
C ILE A 78 -6.61 -17.85 -20.60
N ARG A 79 -7.55 -17.32 -21.41
CA ARG A 79 -7.29 -16.95 -22.81
C ARG A 79 -6.54 -15.63 -22.96
N ILE A 80 -6.52 -14.82 -21.91
CA ILE A 80 -5.97 -13.46 -21.92
C ILE A 80 -4.90 -13.27 -20.84
N ARG A 81 -4.66 -14.26 -19.96
CA ARG A 81 -3.62 -14.21 -18.94
C ARG A 81 -2.27 -14.41 -19.63
N ASN A 82 -1.55 -13.31 -19.83
CA ASN A 82 -0.24 -13.32 -20.47
C ASN A 82 0.73 -12.41 -19.72
N VAL A 83 1.25 -12.92 -18.59
CA VAL A 83 2.31 -12.27 -17.82
C VAL A 83 3.59 -13.06 -18.03
N THR A 84 4.47 -12.54 -18.89
CA THR A 84 5.72 -13.22 -19.28
C THR A 84 6.73 -13.23 -18.13
N ASP A 85 7.70 -14.13 -18.16
CA ASP A 85 8.74 -14.18 -17.12
C ASP A 85 9.61 -12.90 -17.10
N SER A 86 9.79 -12.25 -18.26
CA SER A 86 10.43 -10.93 -18.35
C SER A 86 9.63 -9.86 -17.60
N MET A 87 8.30 -9.87 -17.73
CA MET A 87 7.43 -8.98 -16.96
C MET A 87 7.53 -9.28 -15.47
N LYS A 88 7.48 -10.56 -15.07
CA LYS A 88 7.61 -10.96 -13.66
C LYS A 88 8.95 -10.53 -13.06
N GLN A 89 10.04 -10.67 -13.81
CA GLN A 89 11.37 -10.18 -13.41
C GLN A 89 11.38 -8.67 -13.28
N THR A 90 10.80 -7.95 -14.23
CA THR A 90 10.70 -6.48 -14.20
C THR A 90 9.94 -6.01 -12.97
N VAL A 91 8.79 -6.60 -12.66
CA VAL A 91 8.01 -6.27 -11.46
C VAL A 91 8.83 -6.53 -10.19
N ARG A 92 9.48 -7.70 -10.07
CA ARG A 92 10.34 -8.00 -8.91
C ARG A 92 11.43 -6.95 -8.72
N LEU A 93 12.13 -6.57 -9.78
CA LEU A 93 13.18 -5.55 -9.72
C LEU A 93 12.64 -4.16 -9.33
N ARG A 94 11.47 -3.76 -9.84
CA ARG A 94 10.80 -2.50 -9.45
C ARG A 94 10.47 -2.45 -7.96
N TYR A 95 10.18 -3.61 -7.36
CA TYR A 95 9.90 -3.79 -5.94
C TYR A 95 11.15 -4.19 -5.13
N HIS A 96 12.36 -4.07 -5.69
CA HIS A 96 13.63 -4.39 -5.05
C HIS A 96 13.76 -5.84 -4.56
N MET A 97 13.07 -6.77 -5.22
CA MET A 97 13.10 -8.19 -4.91
C MET A 97 14.10 -8.94 -5.79
N ASN A 98 14.92 -9.80 -5.17
CA ASN A 98 15.89 -10.65 -5.85
C ASN A 98 15.29 -11.98 -6.33
N SER A 99 14.24 -12.46 -5.67
CA SER A 99 13.57 -13.72 -6.02
C SER A 99 12.07 -13.68 -5.71
N LYS A 100 11.34 -14.74 -6.03
CA LYS A 100 9.91 -14.88 -5.66
C LYS A 100 9.69 -15.09 -4.15
N ARG A 101 10.75 -15.39 -3.40
CA ARG A 101 10.73 -15.64 -1.94
C ARG A 101 11.55 -14.61 -1.17
N ASP A 102 11.48 -13.36 -1.58
CA ASP A 102 12.22 -12.25 -0.96
C ASP A 102 11.27 -11.29 -0.24
N LEU A 103 11.79 -10.49 0.70
CA LEU A 103 11.02 -9.49 1.45
C LEU A 103 9.75 -10.08 2.11
N TRP A 104 8.56 -9.48 1.90
CA TRP A 104 7.29 -9.96 2.43
C TRP A 104 6.80 -11.28 1.79
N CYS A 105 7.50 -11.79 0.80
CA CYS A 105 7.23 -13.05 0.13
C CYS A 105 8.07 -14.20 0.71
N ASN A 106 8.62 -14.08 1.92
CA ASN A 106 9.58 -15.03 2.51
C ASN A 106 9.00 -16.41 2.92
N SER A 107 7.84 -16.81 2.40
CA SER A 107 7.24 -18.12 2.63
C SER A 107 7.69 -19.17 1.60
N GLU A 108 7.34 -20.44 1.85
CA GLU A 108 7.60 -21.52 0.90
C GLU A 108 6.85 -21.31 -0.42
N GLU A 109 5.63 -20.80 -0.39
CA GLU A 109 4.86 -20.50 -1.60
C GLU A 109 5.36 -19.23 -2.29
N GLY A 110 5.82 -18.24 -1.51
CA GLY A 110 6.33 -16.98 -2.00
C GLY A 110 5.24 -16.01 -2.45
N CYS A 111 5.56 -15.21 -3.45
CA CYS A 111 4.61 -14.33 -4.14
C CYS A 111 4.29 -14.79 -5.56
N GLU A 112 3.05 -14.52 -5.97
CA GLU A 112 2.66 -14.41 -7.37
C GLU A 112 2.93 -12.99 -7.86
N ILE A 113 3.27 -12.83 -9.14
CA ILE A 113 3.17 -11.53 -9.80
C ILE A 113 1.77 -11.45 -10.38
N ASP A 114 0.92 -10.68 -9.73
CA ASP A 114 -0.51 -10.67 -10.00
C ASP A 114 -1.05 -9.26 -10.25
N HIS A 115 -2.25 -9.20 -10.84
CA HIS A 115 -2.91 -7.98 -11.24
C HIS A 115 -3.56 -7.24 -10.06
N LEU A 116 -3.32 -5.94 -9.88
CA LEU A 116 -4.04 -5.13 -8.91
C LEU A 116 -5.53 -5.06 -9.27
N VAL A 117 -5.84 -4.57 -10.46
CA VAL A 117 -7.18 -4.70 -11.05
C VAL A 117 -7.24 -6.03 -11.77
N PRO A 118 -8.13 -6.97 -11.40
CA PRO A 118 -8.08 -8.33 -11.93
C PRO A 118 -8.54 -8.42 -13.38
N LEU A 119 -8.06 -9.44 -14.10
CA LEU A 119 -8.54 -9.74 -15.46
C LEU A 119 -10.07 -9.97 -15.50
N LEU A 120 -10.67 -10.47 -14.41
CA LEU A 120 -12.11 -10.63 -14.27
C LEU A 120 -12.89 -9.30 -14.39
N LEU A 121 -12.24 -8.18 -14.06
CA LEU A 121 -12.78 -6.82 -14.11
C LEU A 121 -12.07 -5.97 -15.18
N GLY A 122 -11.40 -6.60 -16.14
CA GLY A 122 -10.79 -5.91 -17.26
C GLY A 122 -9.42 -5.29 -16.99
N GLY A 123 -8.72 -5.72 -15.93
CA GLY A 123 -7.31 -5.37 -15.73
C GLY A 123 -6.43 -5.69 -16.94
N ALA A 124 -5.38 -4.91 -17.14
CA ALA A 124 -4.40 -5.10 -18.21
C ALA A 124 -3.24 -6.00 -17.78
N ASN A 125 -2.67 -6.77 -18.72
CA ASN A 125 -1.36 -7.41 -18.56
C ASN A 125 -0.25 -6.36 -18.73
N ASP A 126 -0.18 -5.40 -17.83
CA ASP A 126 0.74 -4.28 -17.88
C ASP A 126 1.53 -4.20 -16.57
N ILE A 127 2.80 -3.81 -16.62
CA ILE A 127 3.63 -3.70 -15.40
C ILE A 127 3.01 -2.71 -14.40
N SER A 128 2.33 -1.67 -14.85
CA SER A 128 1.59 -0.72 -13.99
C SER A 128 0.30 -1.28 -13.38
N ASN A 129 -0.08 -2.51 -13.72
CA ASN A 129 -1.13 -3.28 -13.05
C ASN A 129 -0.59 -4.51 -12.32
N LEU A 130 0.72 -4.77 -12.32
CA LEU A 130 1.29 -5.96 -11.71
C LEU A 130 2.07 -5.63 -10.44
N PHE A 131 1.96 -6.50 -9.42
CA PHE A 131 2.72 -6.39 -8.19
C PHE A 131 3.02 -7.77 -7.56
N PRO A 132 4.04 -7.88 -6.69
CA PRO A 132 4.30 -9.11 -5.94
C PRO A 132 3.28 -9.27 -4.81
N GLN A 133 2.40 -10.25 -4.96
CA GLN A 133 1.33 -10.55 -4.01
C GLN A 133 1.63 -11.85 -3.25
N ALA A 134 1.71 -11.76 -1.92
CA ALA A 134 2.03 -12.91 -1.08
C ALA A 134 0.87 -13.90 -0.98
N TYR A 135 1.19 -15.20 -1.06
CA TYR A 135 0.24 -16.27 -0.78
C TYR A 135 -0.04 -16.43 0.73
N GLN A 136 0.89 -16.00 1.58
CA GLN A 136 0.77 -16.07 3.04
C GLN A 136 0.64 -14.68 3.66
N GLY A 137 0.25 -14.67 4.95
CA GLY A 137 0.00 -13.44 5.71
C GLY A 137 -1.49 -13.18 5.95
N TYR A 138 -1.77 -12.16 6.78
CA TYR A 138 -3.11 -11.80 7.21
C TYR A 138 -4.02 -11.41 6.02
N TRP A 139 -3.49 -10.59 5.13
CA TRP A 139 -4.08 -10.24 3.84
C TRP A 139 -3.21 -10.83 2.74
N ASN A 140 -3.75 -11.78 1.98
CA ASN A 140 -3.00 -12.58 1.00
C ASN A 140 -3.75 -12.73 -0.33
N ALA A 141 -3.11 -13.38 -1.31
CA ALA A 141 -3.65 -13.67 -2.64
C ALA A 141 -5.08 -14.23 -2.60
N HIS A 142 -5.31 -15.27 -1.81
CA HIS A 142 -6.62 -15.93 -1.71
C HIS A 142 -7.71 -14.99 -1.19
N HIS A 143 -7.38 -14.04 -0.32
CA HIS A 143 -8.34 -13.05 0.15
C HIS A 143 -8.72 -12.08 -0.97
N LYS A 144 -7.75 -11.62 -1.75
CA LYS A 144 -8.02 -10.78 -2.93
C LYS A 144 -8.87 -11.54 -3.95
N ASP A 145 -8.53 -12.79 -4.28
CA ASP A 145 -9.29 -13.61 -5.24
C ASP A 145 -10.79 -13.69 -4.92
N ARG A 146 -11.14 -13.88 -3.64
CA ARG A 146 -12.55 -13.89 -3.21
C ARG A 146 -13.25 -12.56 -3.46
N LEU A 147 -12.55 -11.44 -3.25
CA LEU A 147 -13.07 -10.12 -3.60
C LEU A 147 -13.25 -9.98 -5.12
N GLU A 148 -12.29 -10.44 -5.93
CA GLU A 148 -12.38 -10.37 -7.40
C GLU A 148 -13.63 -11.06 -7.92
N VAL A 149 -13.87 -12.29 -7.46
CA VAL A 149 -15.07 -13.05 -7.84
C VAL A 149 -16.33 -12.35 -7.34
N ARG A 150 -16.35 -11.83 -6.12
CA ARG A 150 -17.50 -11.10 -5.58
C ARG A 150 -17.81 -9.86 -6.41
N MET A 151 -16.80 -9.05 -6.72
CA MET A 151 -16.97 -7.83 -7.52
C MET A 151 -17.46 -8.16 -8.91
N LYS A 152 -16.93 -9.21 -9.53
CA LYS A 152 -17.41 -9.72 -10.82
C LYS A 152 -18.91 -10.07 -10.77
N LYS A 153 -19.34 -10.83 -9.76
CA LYS A 153 -20.76 -11.20 -9.58
C LYS A 153 -21.64 -9.96 -9.43
N LEU A 154 -21.21 -8.96 -8.65
CA LEU A 154 -21.95 -7.72 -8.46
C LEU A 154 -22.08 -6.89 -9.75
N VAL A 155 -20.98 -6.76 -10.51
CA VAL A 155 -20.97 -6.07 -11.81
C VAL A 155 -21.92 -6.75 -12.79
N CYS A 156 -21.87 -8.08 -12.91
CA CYS A 156 -22.75 -8.81 -13.83
C CYS A 156 -24.22 -8.84 -13.39
N ALA A 157 -24.48 -8.63 -12.09
CA ALA A 157 -25.82 -8.45 -11.55
C ALA A 157 -26.32 -6.99 -11.62
N ASN A 158 -25.55 -6.06 -12.20
CA ASN A 158 -25.85 -4.62 -12.24
C ASN A 158 -26.01 -3.97 -10.86
N GLN A 159 -25.37 -4.52 -9.82
CA GLN A 159 -25.46 -3.98 -8.46
C GLN A 159 -24.42 -2.87 -8.21
N ILE A 160 -23.31 -2.90 -8.94
CA ILE A 160 -22.28 -1.84 -9.00
C ILE A 160 -21.83 -1.66 -10.45
N SER A 161 -21.26 -0.50 -10.79
CA SER A 161 -20.66 -0.30 -12.11
C SER A 161 -19.32 -1.01 -12.25
N LEU A 162 -18.87 -1.25 -13.50
CA LEU A 162 -17.54 -1.80 -13.75
C LEU A 162 -16.44 -0.86 -13.20
N ASP A 163 -16.60 0.45 -13.41
CA ASP A 163 -15.65 1.46 -12.94
C ASP A 163 -15.58 1.51 -11.41
N GLU A 164 -16.72 1.37 -10.71
CA GLU A 164 -16.75 1.28 -9.24
C GLU A 164 -15.98 0.03 -8.78
N ALA A 165 -16.21 -1.11 -9.42
CA ALA A 165 -15.50 -2.34 -9.10
C ALA A 165 -13.99 -2.21 -9.33
N GLN A 166 -13.56 -1.57 -10.42
CA GLN A 166 -12.14 -1.31 -10.71
C GLN A 166 -11.53 -0.35 -9.68
N ALA A 167 -12.24 0.71 -9.32
CA ALA A 167 -11.79 1.71 -8.35
C ALA A 167 -11.57 1.10 -6.96
N ILE A 168 -12.32 0.06 -6.57
CA ILE A 168 -12.09 -0.67 -5.31
C ILE A 168 -10.66 -1.23 -5.26
N PHE A 169 -10.17 -1.82 -6.36
CA PHE A 169 -8.82 -2.39 -6.43
C PHE A 169 -7.75 -1.31 -6.53
N MET A 170 -7.95 -0.31 -7.41
CA MET A 170 -6.98 0.80 -7.59
C MET A 170 -6.76 1.60 -6.29
N ASN A 171 -7.78 1.67 -5.44
CA ASN A 171 -7.69 2.36 -4.16
C ASN A 171 -7.16 1.45 -3.07
N ASN A 172 -8.00 0.55 -2.57
CA ASN A 172 -7.64 -0.29 -1.44
C ASN A 172 -8.50 -1.54 -1.47
N TRP A 173 -7.98 -2.61 -2.08
CA TRP A 173 -8.70 -3.86 -2.18
C TRP A 173 -9.01 -4.47 -0.80
N ILE A 174 -8.23 -4.17 0.25
CA ILE A 174 -8.51 -4.63 1.62
C ILE A 174 -9.78 -3.98 2.16
N ASP A 175 -9.95 -2.66 1.97
CA ASP A 175 -11.20 -1.98 2.36
C ASP A 175 -12.39 -2.48 1.54
N GLY A 176 -12.15 -2.79 0.26
CA GLY A 176 -13.11 -3.50 -0.58
C GLY A 176 -13.52 -4.85 0.01
N TYR A 177 -12.55 -5.67 0.41
CA TYR A 177 -12.80 -6.95 1.06
C TYR A 177 -13.63 -6.77 2.33
N LYS A 178 -13.24 -5.82 3.19
CA LYS A 178 -13.95 -5.53 4.43
C LYS A 178 -15.41 -5.16 4.20
N LYS A 179 -15.66 -4.35 3.17
CA LYS A 179 -17.01 -3.89 2.80
C LYS A 179 -17.87 -4.99 2.18
N TYR A 180 -17.32 -5.81 1.29
CA TYR A 180 -18.12 -6.71 0.44
C TYR A 180 -18.02 -8.20 0.78
N ILE A 181 -17.07 -8.60 1.63
CA ILE A 181 -16.85 -9.98 2.06
C ILE A 181 -17.01 -10.10 3.58
N SER A 182 -16.10 -9.51 4.35
CA SER A 182 -16.16 -9.53 5.82
C SER A 182 -15.14 -8.61 6.48
N PRO A 183 -15.41 -8.09 7.69
CA PRO A 183 -14.50 -7.17 8.40
C PRO A 183 -13.08 -7.72 8.63
N GLU A 184 -12.95 -9.04 8.76
CA GLU A 184 -11.68 -9.73 8.92
C GLU A 184 -11.48 -10.79 7.84
N PRO A 185 -10.23 -11.13 7.47
CA PRO A 185 -9.95 -12.22 6.56
C PRO A 185 -10.33 -13.55 7.23
N ARG A 186 -11.39 -14.19 6.74
CA ARG A 186 -11.82 -15.50 7.25
C ARG A 186 -11.01 -16.59 6.55
N GLY A 187 -10.53 -17.58 7.30
CA GLY A 187 -10.03 -18.81 6.69
C GLY A 187 -11.13 -19.46 5.83
N ALA A 188 -10.73 -20.23 4.81
CA ALA A 188 -11.65 -21.10 4.09
C ALA A 188 -12.39 -21.97 5.13
N ARG A 189 -13.65 -21.66 5.43
CA ARG A 189 -14.47 -22.61 6.17
C ARG A 189 -14.61 -23.80 5.25
N ARG A 190 -13.97 -24.92 5.61
CA ARG A 190 -14.23 -26.23 5.00
C ARG A 190 -15.76 -26.40 4.89
N GLY A 191 -16.28 -26.35 3.67
CA GLY A 191 -17.67 -26.70 3.37
C GLY A 191 -18.59 -25.63 2.77
N VAL A 192 -18.11 -24.51 2.21
CA VAL A 192 -19.00 -23.58 1.44
C VAL A 192 -18.46 -23.18 0.06
N ASP A 193 -17.33 -23.75 -0.36
CA ASP A 193 -16.69 -23.43 -1.64
C ASP A 193 -17.06 -24.45 -2.76
N GLU A 194 -18.33 -24.87 -2.83
CA GLU A 194 -18.80 -25.76 -3.92
C GLU A 194 -19.25 -25.03 -5.19
N ASP A 195 -19.23 -23.69 -5.22
CA ASP A 195 -19.73 -22.92 -6.38
C ASP A 195 -18.63 -22.15 -7.13
N PHE A 196 -17.51 -22.82 -7.41
CA PHE A 196 -16.43 -22.30 -8.25
C PHE A 196 -16.11 -23.23 -9.43
N ASP A 197 -17.08 -23.43 -10.32
CA ASP A 197 -16.89 -23.86 -11.73
C ASP A 197 -17.78 -23.03 -12.67
#